data_AF-A0AAD4DPY6-F1
#
_entry.id   AF-A0AAD4DPY6-F1
#
_cell.length_a   1.000
_cell.length_b   1.000
_cell.length_c   1.000
_cell.angle_alpha   90.00
_cell.angle_beta   90.00
_cell.angle_gamma   90.00
#
_symmetry.space_group_name_H-M   'P 1'
#
loop_
_entity.id
_entity.type
_entity.pdbx_description
1 polymer ?
#
loop_
_entity_poly.entity_id
_entity_poly.type
_entity_poly.pdbx_seq_one_letter_code
_entity_poly.pdbx_strand_id
1 'polypeptide(L)'
;MLTSVDGIKGQVFDYIIIGGGTTGLILATCLSENPSTLVLVLEAGSAHIDDANLLIPQQRWLFVGKPEYDWSFKTVMQRKHNITPKTEYSLGLGGKDSEAVPQSTISSGISQRAVDEES
;
A
#
# COMPACT_ATOMS: atom_id res chain seq x y z
N MET A 1 9.94 11.34 -9.51
CA MET A 1 11.12 10.85 -10.26
C MET A 1 11.42 9.46 -9.73
N LEU A 2 11.48 8.43 -10.58
CA LEU A 2 11.94 7.09 -10.19
C LEU A 2 13.46 7.03 -10.39
N THR A 3 14.17 6.33 -9.49
CA THR A 3 15.63 6.20 -9.56
C THR A 3 16.04 4.74 -9.33
N SER A 4 17.18 4.34 -9.88
CA SER A 4 17.74 3.00 -9.64
C SER A 4 18.42 2.92 -8.28
N VAL A 5 18.57 1.69 -7.76
CA VAL A 5 19.28 1.44 -6.50
C VAL A 5 20.73 1.96 -6.55
N ASP A 6 21.39 1.81 -7.70
CA ASP A 6 22.74 2.34 -7.90
C ASP A 6 22.77 3.87 -7.83
N GLY A 7 21.71 4.53 -8.31
CA GLY A 7 21.58 5.98 -8.29
C GLY A 7 21.49 6.55 -6.88
N ILE A 8 21.03 5.79 -5.88
CA ILE A 8 20.90 6.24 -4.48
C ILE A 8 22.03 5.76 -3.57
N LYS A 9 22.97 4.98 -4.08
CA LYS A 9 24.03 4.38 -3.27
C LYS A 9 24.95 5.47 -2.71
N GLY A 10 25.11 5.48 -1.38
CA GLY A 10 25.95 6.46 -0.69
C GLY A 10 25.32 7.84 -0.52
N GLN A 11 24.06 8.01 -0.92
CA GLN A 11 23.29 9.22 -0.60
C GLN A 11 22.77 9.18 0.84
N VAL A 12 22.63 10.35 1.43
CA VAL A 12 22.06 10.54 2.77
C VAL A 12 20.66 11.13 2.62
N PHE A 13 19.70 10.55 3.34
CA PHE A 13 18.32 11.00 3.41
C PHE A 13 17.97 11.25 4.87
N ASP A 14 17.12 12.23 5.13
CA ASP A 14 16.61 12.50 6.47
C ASP A 14 15.58 11.45 6.88
N TYR A 15 14.79 10.97 5.91
CA TYR A 15 13.77 9.94 6.11
C TYR A 15 13.81 8.89 5.00
N ILE A 16 13.69 7.62 5.41
CA ILE A 16 13.51 6.48 4.52
C ILE A 16 12.19 5.80 4.88
N ILE A 17 11.25 5.81 3.95
CA ILE A 17 9.93 5.19 4.07
C ILE A 17 9.94 3.88 3.29
N ILE A 18 9.59 2.78 3.96
CA ILE A 18 9.47 1.46 3.32
C ILE A 18 7.99 1.17 3.08
N GLY A 19 7.63 1.04 1.81
CA GLY A 19 6.27 0.88 1.33
C GLY A 19 5.65 2.21 0.87
N GLY A 20 5.44 2.35 -0.42
CA GLY A 20 4.73 3.43 -1.09
C GLY A 20 3.22 3.20 -1.17
N GLY A 21 2.62 2.56 -0.16
CA GLY A 21 1.16 2.50 -0.01
C GLY A 21 0.56 3.85 0.44
N THR A 22 -0.75 3.90 0.65
CA THR A 22 -1.51 5.12 1.01
C THR A 22 -0.86 5.94 2.11
N THR A 23 -0.58 5.32 3.27
CA THR A 23 0.04 6.02 4.40
C THR A 23 1.48 6.44 4.09
N GLY A 24 2.24 5.61 3.38
CA GLY A 24 3.64 5.91 3.03
C GLY A 24 3.74 7.13 2.11
N LEU A 25 2.87 7.23 1.10
CA LEU A 25 2.83 8.37 0.18
C LEU A 25 2.28 9.63 0.83
N ILE A 26 1.29 9.53 1.72
CA ILE A 26 0.81 10.69 2.51
C ILE A 26 1.94 11.22 3.38
N LEU A 27 2.63 10.35 4.11
CA LEU A 27 3.74 10.75 4.97
C LEU A 27 4.88 11.37 4.17
N ALA A 28 5.26 10.76 3.05
CA ALA A 28 6.28 11.30 2.15
C ALA A 28 5.92 12.70 1.66
N THR A 29 4.65 12.90 1.28
CA THR A 29 4.12 14.19 0.84
C THR A 29 4.28 15.24 1.94
N CYS A 30 3.77 14.96 3.15
CA CYS A 30 3.85 15.90 4.28
C CYS A 30 5.30 16.24 4.68
N LEU A 31 6.20 15.27 4.71
CA LEU A 31 7.62 15.50 5.03
C LEU A 31 8.32 16.34 3.95
N SER A 32 7.98 16.10 2.68
CA SER A 32 8.56 16.82 1.54
C SER A 32 8.06 18.26 1.36
N GLU A 33 7.03 18.69 2.10
CA GLU A 33 6.59 20.10 2.14
C GLU A 33 7.70 21.03 2.63
N ASN A 34 8.61 20.52 3.47
CA ASN A 34 9.83 21.22 3.81
C ASN A 34 10.92 20.94 2.75
N PRO A 35 11.33 21.94 1.95
CA PRO A 35 12.32 21.75 0.88
C PRO A 35 13.73 21.41 1.39
N SER A 36 14.00 21.57 2.69
CA SER A 36 15.26 21.16 3.31
C SER A 36 15.29 19.69 3.72
N THR A 37 14.18 18.95 3.56
CA THR A 37 14.07 17.54 3.95
C THR A 37 14.22 16.64 2.73
N LEU A 38 15.14 15.69 2.81
CA LEU A 38 15.34 14.64 1.80
C LEU A 38 14.63 13.36 2.23
N VAL A 39 13.61 12.96 1.46
CA VAL A 39 12.80 11.77 1.71
C VAL A 39 13.01 10.74 0.60
N LEU A 40 13.32 9.50 0.98
CA LEU A 40 13.35 8.35 0.10
C LEU A 40 12.17 7.43 0.38
N VAL A 41 11.43 7.03 -0.65
CA VAL A 41 10.39 5.98 -0.56
C VAL A 41 10.89 4.75 -1.32
N LEU A 42 10.91 3.61 -0.64
CA LEU A 42 11.23 2.31 -1.22
C LEU A 42 9.94 1.50 -1.35
N GLU A 43 9.53 1.22 -2.57
CA GLU A 43 8.40 0.36 -2.89
C GLU A 43 8.90 -0.90 -3.60
N ALA A 44 8.36 -2.06 -3.23
CA ALA A 44 8.79 -3.33 -3.80
C ALA A 44 8.14 -3.59 -5.17
N GLY A 45 6.94 -3.04 -5.39
CA GLY A 45 6.22 -3.15 -6.66
C GLY A 45 6.56 -2.06 -7.65
N SER A 46 5.91 -2.13 -8.82
CA SER A 46 6.04 -1.08 -9.84
C SER A 46 5.17 0.12 -9.51
N ALA A 47 5.43 1.24 -10.18
CA ALA A 47 4.63 2.44 -10.07
C ALA A 47 3.28 2.32 -10.80
N HIS A 48 3.19 1.43 -11.80
CA HIS A 48 1.99 1.17 -12.63
C HIS A 48 1.27 2.41 -13.20
N ILE A 49 1.99 3.53 -13.36
CA ILE A 49 1.44 4.83 -13.76
C ILE A 49 0.75 4.77 -15.14
N ASP A 50 1.25 3.92 -16.03
CA ASP A 50 0.77 3.77 -17.41
C ASP A 50 -0.04 2.48 -17.65
N ASP A 51 -0.41 1.75 -16.59
CA ASP A 51 -1.18 0.52 -16.73
C ASP A 51 -2.67 0.85 -16.94
N ALA A 52 -3.11 0.79 -18.20
CA ALA A 52 -4.48 1.08 -18.57
C ALA A 52 -5.51 0.22 -17.82
N ASN A 53 -5.18 -1.03 -17.48
CA ASN A 53 -6.14 -1.88 -16.77
C ASN A 53 -6.27 -1.47 -15.30
N LEU A 54 -5.22 -0.88 -14.71
CA LEU A 54 -5.24 -0.40 -13.34
C LEU A 54 -6.01 0.93 -13.23
N LEU A 55 -5.90 1.77 -14.26
CA LEU A 55 -6.56 3.07 -14.34
C LEU A 55 -8.08 2.97 -14.56
N ILE A 56 -8.58 1.85 -15.10
CA ILE A 56 -10.01 1.65 -15.31
C ILE A 56 -10.64 1.14 -14.00
N PRO A 57 -11.64 1.85 -13.44
CA PRO A 57 -12.36 1.42 -12.25
C PRO A 57 -12.96 0.01 -12.38
N GLN A 58 -13.12 -0.71 -11.27
CA GLN A 58 -13.75 -2.04 -11.20
C GLN A 58 -13.00 -3.20 -11.89
N GLN A 59 -11.74 -3.00 -12.30
CA GLN A 59 -10.93 -4.06 -12.92
C GLN A 59 -10.07 -4.86 -11.92
N ARG A 60 -10.27 -4.67 -10.60
CA ARG A 60 -9.52 -5.33 -9.51
C ARG A 60 -9.29 -6.83 -9.74
N TRP A 61 -10.31 -7.56 -10.19
CA TRP A 61 -10.24 -9.02 -10.39
C TRP A 61 -9.18 -9.48 -11.38
N LEU A 62 -8.72 -8.60 -12.29
CA LEU A 62 -7.66 -8.91 -13.25
C LEU A 62 -6.29 -9.04 -12.59
N PHE A 63 -6.11 -8.58 -11.35
CA PHE A 63 -4.82 -8.46 -10.68
C PHE A 63 -4.64 -9.42 -9.50
N VAL A 64 -5.76 -9.92 -8.95
CA VAL A 64 -5.76 -10.85 -7.81
C VAL A 64 -4.94 -12.10 -8.14
N GLY A 65 -3.98 -12.43 -7.29
CA GLY A 65 -3.11 -13.60 -7.43
C GLY A 65 -2.01 -13.48 -8.48
N LYS A 66 -1.85 -12.32 -9.14
CA LYS A 66 -0.74 -12.07 -10.06
C LYS A 66 0.48 -11.54 -9.29
N PRO A 67 1.66 -12.16 -9.42
CA PRO A 67 2.83 -11.78 -8.63
C PRO A 67 3.33 -10.36 -8.91
N GLU A 68 2.96 -9.76 -10.03
CA GLU A 68 3.31 -8.38 -10.38
C GLU A 68 2.49 -7.34 -9.60
N TYR A 69 1.31 -7.72 -9.10
CA TYR A 69 0.34 -6.81 -8.47
C TYR A 69 -0.08 -7.25 -7.06
N ASP A 70 0.22 -8.48 -6.65
CA ASP A 70 -0.25 -9.07 -5.40
C ASP A 70 0.86 -9.87 -4.72
N TRP A 71 1.14 -9.52 -3.46
CA TRP A 71 2.03 -10.26 -2.58
C TRP A 71 1.56 -11.70 -2.33
N SER A 72 0.26 -11.97 -2.49
CA SER A 72 -0.33 -13.32 -2.43
C SER A 72 0.02 -14.05 -1.12
N PHE A 73 0.03 -13.32 0.01
CA PHE A 73 0.36 -13.91 1.29
C PHE A 73 -0.58 -15.07 1.62
N LYS A 74 0.01 -16.16 2.11
CA LYS A 74 -0.76 -17.31 2.57
C LYS A 74 -0.84 -17.24 4.08
N THR A 75 -2.06 -17.36 4.59
CA THR A 75 -2.27 -17.53 6.02
C THR A 75 -1.77 -18.90 6.49
N VAL A 76 -1.77 -19.12 7.79
CA VAL A 76 -1.71 -20.48 8.33
C VAL A 76 -3.07 -21.17 8.14
N MET A 77 -3.09 -22.49 8.25
CA MET A 77 -4.34 -23.26 8.15
C MET A 77 -5.37 -22.78 9.19
N GLN A 78 -6.55 -22.41 8.70
CA GLN A 78 -7.67 -21.99 9.55
C GLN A 78 -8.40 -23.21 10.10
N ARG A 79 -8.29 -23.45 11.41
CA ARG A 79 -8.84 -24.65 12.08
C ARG A 79 -10.30 -24.95 11.77
N LYS A 80 -11.16 -23.93 11.69
CA LYS A 80 -12.61 -24.12 11.50
C LYS A 80 -12.98 -24.60 10.09
N HIS A 81 -12.18 -24.26 9.09
CA HIS A 81 -12.53 -24.49 7.70
C HIS A 81 -11.52 -25.39 6.97
N ASN A 82 -10.43 -25.78 7.63
CA ASN A 82 -9.35 -26.61 7.08
C ASN A 82 -8.80 -26.08 5.74
N ILE A 83 -8.85 -24.76 5.55
CA ILE A 83 -8.33 -24.05 4.38
C ILE A 83 -7.15 -23.19 4.77
N THR A 84 -6.32 -22.88 3.78
CA THR A 84 -5.26 -21.88 3.88
C THR A 84 -5.57 -20.74 2.91
N PRO A 85 -6.43 -19.77 3.31
CA PRO A 85 -6.77 -18.66 2.44
C PRO A 85 -5.53 -17.90 2.00
N LYS A 86 -5.51 -17.55 0.70
CA LYS A 86 -4.65 -16.49 0.20
C LYS A 86 -5.28 -15.16 0.59
N THR A 87 -4.48 -14.25 1.10
CA THR A 87 -4.89 -12.88 1.37
C THR A 87 -4.32 -11.99 0.29
N GLU A 88 -5.20 -11.23 -0.34
CA GLU A 88 -4.85 -10.22 -1.33
C GLU A 88 -4.16 -9.06 -0.63
N TYR A 89 -2.95 -8.75 -1.07
CA TYR A 89 -2.19 -7.58 -0.64
C TYR A 89 -1.53 -6.98 -1.86
N SER A 90 -2.01 -5.81 -2.27
CA SER A 90 -1.51 -5.14 -3.46
C SER A 90 -0.03 -4.78 -3.33
N LEU A 91 0.70 -4.97 -4.41
CA LEU A 91 2.13 -4.70 -4.57
C LEU A 91 2.29 -3.57 -5.58
N GLY A 92 2.90 -2.46 -5.17
CA GLY A 92 3.05 -1.27 -6.01
C GLY A 92 2.64 0.03 -5.32
N LEU A 93 2.95 1.15 -5.97
CA LEU A 93 2.63 2.48 -5.45
C LEU A 93 1.11 2.66 -5.31
N GLY A 94 0.69 3.20 -4.16
CA GLY A 94 -0.71 3.35 -3.76
C GLY A 94 -1.28 2.14 -2.99
N GLY A 95 -0.62 0.98 -3.01
CA GLY A 95 -1.04 -0.20 -2.24
C GLY A 95 -2.46 -0.65 -2.58
N LYS A 96 -3.30 -0.94 -1.57
CA LYS A 96 -4.67 -1.44 -1.81
C LYS A 96 -5.60 -0.41 -2.47
N ASP A 97 -5.23 0.87 -2.44
CA ASP A 97 -6.02 1.96 -2.99
C ASP A 97 -5.65 2.26 -4.45
N SER A 98 -4.57 1.67 -4.98
CA SER A 98 -4.27 1.71 -6.43
C SER A 98 -5.04 0.67 -7.21
N GLU A 99 -5.49 -0.41 -6.56
CA GLU A 99 -6.50 -1.27 -7.14
C GLU A 99 -7.80 -0.48 -7.23
N ALA A 100 -8.41 -0.54 -8.39
CA ALA A 100 -9.72 -0.01 -8.76
C ALA A 100 -10.90 -0.54 -7.91
N VAL A 101 -10.75 -0.65 -6.60
CA VAL A 101 -11.82 -0.64 -5.61
C VAL A 101 -12.64 0.61 -5.92
N PRO A 102 -13.97 0.50 -6.06
CA PRO A 102 -14.79 1.66 -6.41
C PRO A 102 -14.46 2.80 -5.44
N GLN A 103 -14.01 3.92 -5.99
CA GLN A 103 -13.69 5.18 -5.27
C GLN A 103 -14.88 5.75 -4.45
N SER A 104 -15.95 4.98 -4.25
CA SER A 104 -17.21 5.40 -3.64
C SER A 104 -17.39 5.01 -2.18
N THR A 105 -16.46 4.28 -1.56
CA THR A 105 -16.57 3.94 -0.13
C THR A 105 -15.36 4.43 0.65
N ILE A 106 -15.36 5.73 0.96
CA ILE A 106 -14.54 6.30 2.01
C ILE A 106 -15.41 6.35 3.27
N SER A 107 -15.16 5.46 4.22
CA SER A 107 -15.83 5.48 5.52
C SER A 107 -14.89 6.04 6.58
N SER A 108 -15.31 7.05 7.34
CA SER A 108 -14.61 7.46 8.55
C SER A 108 -15.01 6.55 9.71
N GLY A 109 -14.04 5.96 10.40
CA GLY A 109 -14.27 5.20 11.63
C GLY A 109 -14.28 6.13 12.84
N ILE A 110 -15.37 6.20 13.60
CA ILE A 110 -15.39 6.82 14.92
C ILE A 110 -15.06 5.74 15.95
N SER A 111 -13.89 5.81 16.57
CA SER A 111 -13.54 4.94 17.70
C SER A 111 -14.27 5.43 18.95
N GLN A 112 -15.45 4.90 19.23
CA GLN A 112 -16.08 5.10 20.54
C GLN A 112 -15.31 4.27 21.58
N ARG A 113 -14.76 4.97 22.58
CA ARG A 113 -14.10 4.35 23.73
C ARG A 113 -15.19 3.66 24.56
N ALA A 114 -15.15 2.32 24.62
CA ALA A 114 -16.00 1.58 25.54
C ALA A 114 -15.67 2.07 26.96
N VAL A 115 -16.67 2.63 27.64
CA VAL A 115 -16.60 2.86 29.08
C VAL A 115 -17.17 1.59 29.68
N ASP A 116 -16.30 0.78 30.27
CA ASP A 116 -16.71 -0.36 31.07
C ASP A 116 -17.39 0.19 32.33
N GLU A 117 -18.73 0.18 32.36
CA GLU A 117 -19.52 0.36 33.58
C GLU A 117 -19.46 -0.93 34.40
N GLU A 118 -18.60 -0.94 35.41
CA GLU A 118 -18.65 -1.90 36.51
C GLU A 118 -19.71 -1.41 37.53
N SER A 119 -20.72 -2.23 37.79
CA SER A 119 -21.69 -2.10 38.88
C SER A 119 -21.92 -3.47 39.52
#